data_AF-A0A817YTY2-F1
#
_entry.id   AF-A0A817YTY2-F1
#
_cell.length_a   1.000
_cell.length_b   1.000
_cell.length_c   1.000
_cell.angle_alpha   90.00
_cell.angle_beta   90.00
_cell.angle_gamma   90.00
#
_symmetry.space_group_name_H-M   'P 1'
#
loop_
_entity.id
_entity.type
_entity.pdbx_description
1 polymer ?
#
loop_
_entity_poly.entity_id
_entity_poly.type
_entity_poly.pdbx_seq_one_letter_code
_entity_poly.pdbx_strand_id
1 'polypeptide(L)'
;MLHVLEASSVADSHYPTTFEKLMSSLMEHIQSEEENDLPKFEKSITRDISASLVQKFELTKMLVPTQSHLNANHKIPFGTVGELMGASPEKLRYLIDQYSEIN
;
A
#
# COMPACT_ATOMS: atom_id res chain seq x y z
N MET A 1 -11.90 -15.58 2.09
CA MET A 1 -11.51 -15.67 3.51
C MET A 1 -11.43 -14.29 4.14
N LEU A 2 -10.79 -13.30 3.50
CA LEU A 2 -10.76 -11.91 3.98
C LEU A 2 -12.17 -11.34 4.28
N HIS A 3 -13.11 -11.42 3.33
CA HIS A 3 -14.49 -10.94 3.52
C HIS A 3 -15.25 -11.66 4.66
N VAL A 4 -14.85 -12.89 5.00
CA VAL A 4 -15.44 -13.67 6.09
C VAL A 4 -14.91 -13.14 7.42
N LEU A 5 -13.61 -12.84 7.47
CA LEU A 5 -12.97 -12.26 8.66
C LEU A 5 -13.54 -10.87 8.95
N GLU A 6 -13.67 -10.02 7.93
CA GLU A 6 -14.22 -8.65 8.05
C GLU A 6 -15.66 -8.61 8.59
N ALA A 7 -16.45 -9.65 8.32
CA ALA A 7 -17.82 -9.77 8.79
C ALA A 7 -17.95 -10.45 10.17
N SER A 8 -16.86 -10.98 10.73
CA SER A 8 -16.85 -11.75 11.98
C SER A 8 -16.35 -10.94 13.17
N SER A 9 -16.85 -11.27 14.37
CA SER A 9 -16.39 -10.67 15.63
C SER A 9 -15.32 -11.54 16.29
N VAL A 10 -14.40 -10.91 17.02
CA VAL A 10 -13.35 -11.60 17.79
C VAL A 10 -13.95 -12.53 18.86
N ALA A 11 -15.19 -12.27 19.28
CA ALA A 11 -15.92 -13.12 20.24
C ALA A 11 -16.46 -14.42 19.64
N ASP A 12 -16.47 -14.57 18.32
CA ASP A 12 -17.03 -15.73 17.66
C ASP A 12 -16.05 -16.92 17.69
N SER A 13 -16.53 -18.12 18.02
CA SER A 13 -15.69 -19.31 18.19
C SER A 13 -14.89 -19.71 16.94
N HIS A 14 -15.37 -19.35 15.75
CA HIS A 14 -14.71 -19.62 14.47
C HIS A 14 -13.66 -18.58 14.04
N TYR A 15 -13.56 -17.46 14.76
CA TYR A 15 -12.67 -16.35 14.40
C TYR A 15 -11.19 -16.77 14.39
N PRO A 16 -10.65 -17.44 15.45
CA PRO A 16 -9.24 -17.81 15.48
C PRO A 16 -8.83 -18.73 14.33
N THR A 17 -9.63 -19.75 14.02
CA THR A 17 -9.36 -20.68 12.92
C THR A 17 -9.42 -20.01 11.55
N THR A 18 -10.33 -19.05 11.37
CA THR A 18 -10.45 -18.30 10.10
C THR A 18 -9.27 -17.34 9.93
N PHE A 19 -8.83 -16.70 11.02
CA PHE A 19 -7.66 -15.86 11.04
C PHE A 19 -6.38 -16.65 10.72
N GLU A 20 -6.15 -17.79 11.38
CA GLU A 20 -4.99 -18.64 11.11
C GLU A 20 -4.93 -19.09 9.66
N LYS A 21 -6.05 -19.54 9.08
CA LYS A 21 -6.12 -19.94 7.67
C LYS A 21 -5.80 -18.79 6.71
N LEU A 22 -6.32 -17.59 6.99
CA LEU A 22 -6.02 -16.40 6.21
C LEU A 22 -4.53 -16.07 6.27
N MET A 23 -3.95 -16.08 7.47
CA MET A 23 -2.54 -15.79 7.67
C MET A 23 -1.63 -16.84 7.03
N SER A 24 -1.97 -18.13 7.11
CA SER A 24 -1.23 -19.19 6.43
C SER A 24 -1.23 -19.00 4.91
N SER A 25 -2.40 -18.71 4.32
CA SER A 25 -2.49 -18.44 2.87
C SER A 25 -1.70 -17.19 2.47
N LEU A 26 -1.72 -16.13 3.28
CA LEU A 26 -0.93 -14.92 3.02
C LEU A 26 0.57 -15.21 3.09
N MET A 27 1.03 -15.96 4.09
CA MET A 27 2.44 -16.32 4.24
C MET A 27 2.94 -17.16 3.06
N GLU A 28 2.13 -18.11 2.58
CA GLU A 28 2.45 -18.90 1.38
C GLU A 28 2.60 -18.01 0.14
N HIS A 29 1.71 -17.04 -0.05
CA HIS A 29 1.80 -16.08 -1.16
C HIS A 29 3.06 -15.22 -1.05
N ILE A 30 3.35 -14.64 0.13
CA ILE A 30 4.56 -13.83 0.35
C ILE A 30 5.81 -14.62 0.02
N GLN A 31 5.92 -15.85 0.54
CA GLN A 31 7.09 -16.69 0.29
C GLN A 31 7.23 -17.03 -1.21
N SER A 32 6.12 -17.37 -1.87
CA SER A 32 6.13 -17.62 -3.31
C SER A 32 6.56 -16.40 -4.11
N GLU A 33 6.05 -15.22 -3.77
CA GLU A 33 6.39 -13.95 -4.44
C GLU A 33 7.88 -13.60 -4.24
N GLU A 34 8.41 -13.75 -3.03
CA GLU A 34 9.82 -13.50 -2.70
C GLU A 34 10.78 -14.45 -3.39
N GLU A 35 10.45 -15.74 -3.44
CA GLU A 35 11.35 -16.75 -4.02
C GLU A 35 11.28 -16.78 -5.56
N ASN A 36 10.11 -16.53 -6.14
CA ASN A 36 9.88 -16.80 -7.56
C ASN A 36 9.65 -15.54 -8.40
N ASP A 37 8.85 -14.60 -7.92
CA ASP A 37 8.35 -13.52 -8.77
C ASP A 37 9.21 -12.26 -8.65
N LEU A 38 9.58 -11.86 -7.42
CA LEU A 38 10.48 -10.74 -7.17
C LEU A 38 11.83 -10.91 -7.91
N PRO A 39 12.51 -12.07 -7.88
CA PRO A 39 13.76 -12.24 -8.62
C PRO A 39 13.59 -12.16 -10.14
N LYS A 40 12.43 -12.52 -10.70
CA LYS A 40 12.14 -12.36 -12.14
C LYS A 40 11.89 -10.89 -12.48
N PHE A 41 11.18 -10.16 -11.62
CA PHE A 41 10.97 -8.73 -11.77
C PHE A 41 12.28 -7.95 -11.69
N GLU A 42 13.13 -8.22 -10.71
CA GLU A 42 14.43 -7.55 -10.58
C GLU A 42 15.36 -7.81 -11.77
N LYS A 43 15.32 -9.01 -12.35
CA LYS A 43 16.12 -9.34 -13.55
C LYS A 43 15.61 -8.68 -14.83
N SER A 44 14.32 -8.34 -14.90
CA SER A 44 13.69 -7.79 -16.11
C SER A 44 13.57 -6.26 -16.08
N ILE A 45 13.62 -5.64 -14.90
CA ILE A 45 13.49 -4.20 -14.73
C ILE A 45 14.88 -3.56 -14.59
N THR A 46 15.17 -2.58 -15.44
CA THR A 46 16.40 -1.78 -15.33
C THR A 46 16.33 -0.81 -14.14
N ARG A 47 17.48 -0.41 -13.60
CA ARG A 47 17.57 0.45 -12.40
C ARG A 47 16.88 1.81 -12.61
N ASP A 48 17.00 2.36 -13.81
CA ASP A 48 16.36 3.58 -14.29
C ASP A 48 14.83 3.46 -14.31
N ILE A 49 14.28 2.36 -14.84
CA ILE A 49 12.83 2.11 -14.81
C ILE A 49 12.35 1.94 -13.36
N SER A 50 13.08 1.18 -12.54
CA SER A 50 12.79 1.00 -11.11
C SER A 50 12.72 2.33 -10.35
N ALA A 51 13.70 3.21 -10.52
CA ALA A 51 13.70 4.53 -9.90
C ALA A 51 12.48 5.38 -10.32
N SER A 52 12.11 5.33 -11.60
CA SER A 52 10.92 6.04 -12.10
C SER A 52 9.61 5.47 -11.55
N LEU A 53 9.54 4.15 -11.32
CA LEU A 53 8.39 3.47 -10.74
C LEU A 53 8.25 3.78 -9.26
N VAL A 54 9.36 3.86 -8.51
CA VAL A 54 9.36 4.28 -7.11
C VAL A 54 8.75 5.67 -6.96
N GLN A 55 9.14 6.63 -7.80
CA GLN A 55 8.55 7.98 -7.77
C GLN A 55 7.03 7.96 -7.99
N LYS A 56 6.56 7.19 -8.97
CA LYS A 56 5.12 7.04 -9.25
C LYS A 56 4.38 6.32 -8.12
N PHE A 57 5.02 5.33 -7.50
CA PHE A 57 4.46 4.57 -6.39
C PHE A 57 4.31 5.44 -5.14
N GLU A 58 5.30 6.28 -4.81
CA GLU A 58 5.23 7.24 -3.71
C GLU A 58 4.12 8.28 -3.92
N LEU A 59 3.94 8.79 -5.15
CA LEU A 59 2.80 9.63 -5.48
C LEU A 59 1.47 8.89 -5.29
N THR A 60 1.41 7.62 -5.69
CA THR A 60 0.21 6.80 -5.54
C THR A 60 -0.12 6.54 -4.07
N LYS A 61 0.87 6.33 -3.20
CA LYS A 61 0.67 6.20 -1.74
C LYS A 61 0.00 7.42 -1.11
N MET A 62 0.25 8.62 -1.65
CA MET A 62 -0.39 9.84 -1.16
C MET A 62 -1.82 10.05 -1.67
N LEU A 63 -2.13 9.53 -2.86
CA LEU A 63 -3.39 9.77 -3.55
C LEU A 63 -4.42 8.66 -3.33
N VAL A 64 -3.95 7.43 -3.14
CA VAL A 64 -4.78 6.26 -2.84
C VAL A 64 -4.55 5.91 -1.37
N PRO A 65 -5.53 6.21 -0.49
CA PRO A 65 -5.45 5.80 0.90
C PRO A 65 -5.55 4.27 0.94
N THR A 66 -4.42 3.60 0.98
CA THR A 66 -4.39 2.19 1.34
C THR A 66 -4.40 2.12 2.86
N GLN A 67 -5.40 1.46 3.44
CA GLN A 67 -5.59 1.43 4.90
C GLN A 67 -4.34 0.93 5.64
N SER A 68 -3.50 0.14 4.99
CA SER A 68 -2.23 -0.40 5.49
C SER A 68 -1.16 0.66 5.81
N HIS A 69 -1.26 1.88 5.25
CA HIS A 69 -0.28 2.97 5.49
C HIS A 69 -0.78 4.08 6.42
N LEU A 70 -2.05 4.06 6.85
CA LEU A 70 -2.59 5.02 7.83
C LEU A 70 -1.89 4.96 9.19
N ASN A 71 -1.29 3.81 9.54
CA ASN A 71 -0.64 3.57 10.83
C ASN A 71 0.86 3.91 10.86
N ALA A 72 1.47 4.26 9.72
CA ALA A 72 2.77 4.92 9.74
C ALA A 72 2.51 6.40 10.03
N ASN A 73 3.23 7.01 10.98
CA ASN A 73 3.11 8.42 11.41
C ASN A 73 3.28 9.50 10.29
N HIS A 74 3.16 9.14 9.02
CA HIS A 74 3.02 10.06 7.90
C HIS A 74 1.60 10.61 7.88
N LYS A 75 1.46 11.92 8.16
CA LYS A 75 0.20 12.63 7.92
C LYS A 75 -0.15 12.54 6.45
N ILE A 76 -1.12 11.70 6.10
CA ILE A 76 -1.63 11.58 4.74
C ILE A 76 -2.28 12.92 4.39
N PRO A 77 -1.83 13.61 3.33
CA PRO A 77 -2.33 14.95 3.01
C PRO A 77 -3.77 14.97 2.51
N PHE A 78 -4.27 13.83 1.98
CA PHE A 78 -5.64 13.63 1.54
C PHE A 78 -6.13 12.26 2.02
N GLY A 79 -7.02 12.22 3.01
CA GLY A 79 -7.60 10.99 3.52
C GLY A 79 -8.71 10.43 2.64
N THR A 80 -9.27 11.24 1.73
CA THR A 80 -10.38 10.86 0.84
C THR A 80 -10.27 11.49 -0.57
N VAL A 81 -10.94 10.88 -1.56
CA VAL A 81 -11.04 11.42 -2.92
C VAL A 81 -11.69 12.82 -2.93
N GLY A 82 -12.63 13.08 -2.03
CA GLY A 82 -13.27 14.40 -1.90
C GLY A 82 -12.30 15.48 -1.40
N GLU A 83 -11.41 15.16 -0.47
CA GLU A 83 -10.36 16.06 0.01
C GLU A 83 -9.30 16.33 -1.06
N LEU A 84 -8.99 15.34 -1.90
CA LEU A 84 -8.10 15.50 -3.04
C LEU A 84 -8.71 16.42 -4.11
N MET A 85 -9.98 16.21 -4.46
CA MET A 85 -10.68 17.03 -5.46
C MET A 85 -10.96 18.45 -4.95
N GLY A 86 -11.12 18.62 -3.64
CA GLY A 86 -11.25 19.92 -2.99
C GLY A 86 -9.92 20.58 -2.62
N ALA A 87 -8.79 19.94 -2.90
CA ALA A 87 -7.46 20.47 -2.59
C ALA A 87 -7.15 21.70 -3.45
N SER A 88 -6.54 22.71 -2.84
CA SER A 88 -6.09 23.87 -3.60
C SER A 88 -4.93 23.47 -4.54
N PRO A 89 -4.85 24.03 -5.76
CA PRO A 89 -3.75 23.77 -6.69
C PRO A 89 -2.36 24.02 -6.07
N GLU A 90 -2.26 25.00 -5.18
CA GLU A 90 -1.04 25.38 -4.46
C GLU A 90 -0.63 24.30 -3.45
N LYS A 91 -1.60 23.64 -2.79
CA LYS A 91 -1.33 22.53 -1.88
C LYS A 91 -0.89 21.28 -2.64
N LEU A 92 -1.47 21.02 -3.81
CA LEU A 92 -1.02 19.96 -4.71
C LEU A 92 0.40 20.23 -5.21
N ARG A 93 0.68 21.47 -5.61
CA ARG A 93 2.01 21.93 -6.05
C ARG A 93 3.05 21.79 -4.94
N TYR A 94 2.74 22.24 -3.73
CA TYR A 94 3.61 22.11 -2.56
C TYR A 94 3.99 20.65 -2.25
N LEU A 95 3.03 19.74 -2.33
CA LEU A 95 3.29 18.31 -2.11
C LEU A 95 4.16 17.71 -3.22
N ILE A 96 3.96 18.12 -4.47
CA ILE A 96 4.82 17.69 -5.59
C ILE A 96 6.25 18.23 -5.41
N ASP A 97 6.39 19.51 -5.05
CA ASP A 97 7.69 20.17 -4.88
C ASP A 97 8.46 19.60 -3.66
N GLN A 98 7.79 19.39 -2.53
CA GLN A 98 8.39 18.77 -1.33
C GLN A 98 9.01 17.40 -1.62
N TYR A 99 8.41 16.60 -2.51
CA TYR A 99 8.95 15.29 -2.87
C TYR A 99 10.10 15.36 -3.89
N SER A 100 10.16 16.42 -4.71
CA SER A 100 11.27 16.62 -5.64
C SER A 100 12.60 16.94 -4.94
N GLU A 101 12.56 17.45 -3.71
CA GLU A 101 13.74 17.82 -2.92
C GLU A 101 14.30 16.69 -2.04
N ILE A 102 13.60 15.55 -1.92
CA ILE A 102 14.04 14.41 -1.08
C ILE A 102 14.93 13.42 -1.89
N ASN A 103 15.22 13.69 -3.17
CA ASN A 103 16.01 12.84 -4.07
C ASN A 103 17.35 13.46 -4.48
#